data_AF-A0A368GNA5-F1
#
_entry.id   AF-A0A368GNA5-F1
#
_cell.length_a   1.000
_cell.length_b   1.000
_cell.length_c   1.000
_cell.angle_alpha   90.00
_cell.angle_beta   90.00
_cell.angle_gamma   90.00
#
_symmetry.space_group_name_H-M   'P 1'
#
loop_
_entity.id
_entity.type
_entity.pdbx_description
1 polymer ?
#
loop_
_entity_poly.entity_id
_entity_poly.type
_entity_poly.pdbx_seq_one_letter_code
_entity_poly.pdbx_strand_id
1 'polypeptide(L)'
;MNLLQRHVNGVMLQSFVGQEATFLISARWKSKFPKMFADLESAQTDLGISSFGVATTTMEEVFLRVDNLAQQRYNQQHEDNALETKELDGSNLMLLRMIVPNPLTGLPYYLQHFEAMFIKRTIYFYRNWIVFLSNLLAPIVYMAMTVRLSELTPNASDQPVLKIDFSLFDGLDGDAFILVSNRTGLQIKDELDISEYDLLML
;
A
#
# COMPACT_ATOMS: atom_id res chain seq x y z
N MET A 1 -3.54 12.27 43.90
CA MET A 1 -3.73 13.68 43.52
C MET A 1 -3.61 14.70 44.66
N ASN A 2 -4.06 14.41 45.88
CA ASN A 2 -4.05 15.39 46.99
C ASN A 2 -2.65 15.89 47.43
N LEU A 3 -1.58 15.12 47.23
CA LEU A 3 -0.23 15.48 47.70
C LEU A 3 0.40 16.64 46.90
N LEU A 4 0.19 16.65 45.57
CA LEU A 4 0.66 17.73 44.69
C LEU A 4 -0.09 19.04 44.95
N GLN A 5 -1.41 18.96 45.17
CA GLN A 5 -2.25 20.14 45.42
C GLN A 5 -1.94 20.82 46.77
N ARG A 6 -1.42 20.09 47.78
CA ARG A 6 -0.97 20.68 49.05
C ARG A 6 0.23 21.62 48.89
N HIS A 7 1.09 21.35 47.91
CA HIS A 7 2.32 22.10 47.70
C HIS A 7 2.16 23.22 46.67
N VAL A 8 1.40 22.94 45.60
CA VAL A 8 1.25 23.83 44.46
C VAL A 8 -0.23 24.00 44.13
N ASN A 9 -0.71 25.25 44.20
CA ASN A 9 -2.03 25.59 43.70
C ASN A 9 -1.98 25.75 42.17
N GLY A 10 -2.85 25.03 41.46
CA GLY A 10 -2.98 25.09 40.00
C GLY A 10 -2.16 24.04 39.24
N VAL A 11 -1.97 22.85 39.81
CA VAL A 11 -1.43 21.69 39.08
C VAL A 11 -2.47 21.25 38.05
N MET A 12 -2.07 21.23 36.77
CA MET A 12 -2.92 20.80 35.65
C MET A 12 -2.39 19.47 35.11
N LEU A 13 -3.27 18.49 34.93
CA LEU A 13 -2.94 17.28 34.18
C LEU A 13 -2.81 17.67 32.70
N GLN A 14 -1.61 17.52 32.13
CA GLN A 14 -1.34 17.85 30.73
C GLN A 14 -1.68 16.67 29.83
N SER A 15 -1.25 15.47 30.21
CA SER A 15 -1.50 14.25 29.46
C SER A 15 -1.47 13.02 30.37
N PHE A 16 -2.18 11.99 29.94
CA PHE A 16 -2.17 10.67 30.56
C PHE A 16 -2.02 9.65 29.44
N VAL A 17 -0.87 8.98 29.37
CA VAL A 17 -0.54 8.04 28.29
C VAL A 17 -0.01 6.75 28.90
N GLY A 18 -0.74 5.66 28.70
CA GLY A 18 -0.38 4.35 29.26
C GLY A 18 -0.39 4.37 30.78
N GLN A 19 0.79 4.24 31.39
CA GLN A 19 1.00 4.24 32.84
C GLN A 19 1.68 5.53 33.34
N GLU A 20 1.85 6.52 32.47
CA GLU A 20 2.51 7.79 32.79
C GLU A 20 1.52 8.95 32.79
N ALA A 21 1.57 9.75 33.85
CA ALA A 21 0.76 10.95 34.02
C ALA A 21 1.68 12.17 34.07
N THR A 22 1.50 13.12 33.15
CA THR A 22 2.31 14.34 33.06
C THR A 22 1.55 15.51 33.62
N PHE A 23 2.14 16.20 34.59
CA PHE A 23 1.55 17.36 35.25
C PHE A 23 2.34 18.63 34.91
N LEU A 24 1.62 19.68 34.54
CA LEU A 24 2.20 20.99 34.33
C LEU A 24 2.20 21.78 35.64
N ILE A 25 3.37 22.25 36.05
CA ILE A 25 3.56 22.99 37.31
C ILE A 25 4.21 24.33 36.99
N SER A 26 3.62 25.42 37.51
CA SER A 26 4.13 26.77 37.28
C SER A 26 5.44 27.05 38.04
N ALA A 27 6.39 27.69 37.37
CA ALA A 27 7.70 28.07 37.93
C ALA A 27 7.62 29.00 39.16
N ARG A 28 6.48 29.68 39.40
CA ARG A 28 6.27 30.52 40.58
C ARG A 28 6.40 29.76 41.91
N TRP A 29 6.23 28.44 41.88
CA TRP A 29 6.33 27.57 43.05
C TRP A 29 7.67 26.83 43.16
N LYS A 30 8.69 27.22 42.38
CA LYS A 30 10.00 26.56 42.33
C LYS A 30 10.66 26.42 43.71
N SER A 31 10.44 27.35 44.63
CA SER A 31 10.94 27.26 46.01
C SER A 31 10.34 26.10 46.82
N LYS A 32 9.14 25.63 46.47
CA LYS A 32 8.47 24.51 47.13
C LYS A 32 8.76 23.16 46.49
N PHE A 33 9.39 23.14 45.31
CA PHE A 33 9.68 21.91 44.56
C PHE A 33 10.53 20.91 45.36
N PRO A 34 11.63 21.31 46.05
CA PRO A 34 12.45 20.35 46.81
C PRO A 34 11.63 19.61 47.87
N LYS A 35 10.82 20.34 48.64
CA LYS A 35 9.96 19.75 49.67
C LYS A 35 8.88 18.86 49.07
N MET A 36 8.26 19.29 47.97
CA MET A 36 7.24 18.51 47.27
C MET A 36 7.82 17.19 46.72
N PHE A 37 9.03 17.20 46.17
CA PHE A 37 9.68 15.98 45.67
C PHE A 37 10.10 15.03 46.80
N ALA A 38 10.57 15.56 47.94
CA ALA A 38 10.87 14.74 49.11
C ALA A 38 9.61 14.04 49.65
N ASP A 39 8.50 14.77 49.74
CA ASP A 39 7.22 14.21 50.17
C ASP A 39 6.68 13.17 49.15
N LEU A 40 6.85 13.41 47.84
CA LEU A 40 6.50 12.44 46.79
C LEU A 40 7.30 11.15 46.87
N GLU A 41 8.61 11.26 47.10
CA GLU A 41 9.52 10.11 47.25
C GLU A 41 9.15 9.29 48.49
N SER A 42 8.83 9.95 49.61
CA SER A 42 8.39 9.28 50.84
C SER A 42 7.05 8.56 50.69
N ALA A 43 6.12 9.10 49.90
CA ALA A 43 4.78 8.58 49.70
C ALA A 43 4.67 7.69 48.45
N GLN A 44 5.79 7.34 47.81
CA GLN A 44 5.82 6.66 46.53
C GLN A 44 5.18 5.26 46.58
N THR A 45 5.46 4.50 47.64
CA THR A 45 4.87 3.18 47.89
C THR A 45 3.37 3.25 48.11
N ASP A 46 2.91 4.26 48.87
CA ASP A 46 1.51 4.45 49.23
C ASP A 46 0.67 4.93 48.04
N LEU A 47 1.31 5.65 47.12
CA LEU A 47 0.71 6.15 45.88
C LEU A 47 0.76 5.13 44.73
N GLY A 48 1.50 4.02 44.88
CA GLY A 48 1.66 3.01 43.84
C GLY A 48 2.44 3.51 42.61
N ILE A 49 3.36 4.46 42.79
CA ILE A 49 4.15 5.05 41.69
C ILE A 49 5.50 4.34 41.60
N SER A 50 5.89 3.86 40.42
CA SER A 50 7.18 3.19 40.21
C SER A 50 8.36 4.17 40.17
N SER A 51 8.17 5.36 39.60
CA SER A 51 9.17 6.43 39.51
C SER A 51 8.52 7.74 39.13
N PHE A 52 9.18 8.87 39.41
CA PHE A 52 8.79 10.19 38.92
C PHE A 52 9.99 10.93 38.34
N GLY A 53 9.72 11.84 37.40
CA GLY A 53 10.73 12.66 36.74
C GLY A 53 10.24 14.10 36.57
N VAL A 54 11.19 15.01 36.38
CA VAL A 54 10.91 16.43 36.16
C VAL A 54 11.69 16.87 34.93
N ALA A 55 10.99 17.45 33.97
CA ALA A 55 11.58 18.07 32.79
C ALA A 55 11.21 19.55 32.74
N THR A 56 12.12 20.36 32.23
CA THR A 56 11.83 21.76 31.90
C THR A 56 11.14 21.80 30.55
N THR A 57 10.03 22.53 30.44
CA THR A 57 9.35 22.80 29.17
C THR A 57 10.33 23.43 28.18
N THR A 58 10.42 22.90 26.96
CA THR A 58 11.39 23.38 25.96
C THR A 58 10.89 24.61 25.21
N MET A 59 11.78 25.35 24.53
CA MET A 59 11.40 26.52 23.74
C MET A 59 10.50 26.16 22.56
N GLU A 60 10.68 24.98 21.98
CA GLU A 60 9.84 24.46 20.90
C GLU A 60 8.41 24.22 21.40
N GLU A 61 8.25 23.61 22.59
CA GLU A 61 6.93 23.40 23.19
C GLU A 61 6.24 24.72 23.56
N VAL A 62 7.00 25.68 24.10
CA VAL A 62 6.49 27.02 24.41
C VAL A 62 6.09 27.77 23.13
N PHE A 63 6.91 27.73 22.08
CA PHE A 63 6.63 28.38 20.80
C PHE A 63 5.32 27.87 20.21
N LEU A 64 5.16 26.55 20.11
CA LEU A 64 3.93 25.94 19.60
C LEU A 64 2.71 26.30 20.46
N ARG A 65 2.87 26.32 21.79
CA ARG A 65 1.75 26.63 22.70
C ARG A 65 1.33 28.10 22.63
N VAL A 66 2.28 29.02 22.47
CA VAL A 66 2.00 30.45 22.33
C VAL A 66 1.29 30.74 21.00
N ASP A 67 1.70 30.09 19.91
CA ASP A 67 1.03 30.22 18.62
C ASP A 67 -0.43 29.74 18.68
N ASN A 68 -0.67 28.56 19.29
CA ASN A 68 -2.02 28.05 19.52
C ASN A 68 -2.89 29.00 20.36
N LEU A 69 -2.33 29.59 21.42
CA LEU A 69 -3.05 30.56 22.25
C LEU A 69 -3.35 31.86 21.50
N ALA A 70 -2.43 32.35 20.67
CA ALA A 70 -2.64 33.53 19.84
C ALA A 70 -3.76 33.29 18.80
N GLN A 71 -3.80 32.11 18.19
CA GLN A 71 -4.86 31.71 17.26
C GLN A 71 -6.22 31.59 17.97
N GLN A 72 -6.27 31.02 19.17
CA GLN A 72 -7.51 30.95 19.96
C GLN A 72 -8.06 32.35 20.29
N ARG A 73 -7.20 33.28 20.65
CA ARG A 73 -7.60 34.68 20.89
C ARG A 73 -8.07 35.36 19.61
N TYR A 74 -7.40 35.13 18.50
CA TYR A 74 -7.80 35.64 17.19
C TYR A 74 -9.19 35.13 16.80
N ASN A 75 -9.46 33.83 16.95
CA ASN A 75 -10.73 33.21 16.61
C ASN A 75 -11.87 33.70 17.53
N GLN A 76 -11.63 33.81 18.84
CA GLN A 76 -12.62 34.36 19.79
C GLN A 76 -12.98 35.82 19.49
N GLN A 77 -12.03 36.60 18.98
CA GLN A 77 -12.25 38.00 18.63
C GLN A 77 -12.92 38.17 17.24
N HIS A 78 -12.85 37.14 16.38
CA HIS A 78 -13.46 37.12 15.04
C HIS A 78 -14.83 36.42 14.99
N GLU A 79 -15.29 35.76 16.06
CA GLU A 79 -16.68 35.25 16.14
C GLU A 79 -17.71 36.38 16.40
N ASP A 80 -17.29 37.52 16.96
CA ASP A 80 -18.15 38.69 17.20
C ASP A 80 -18.28 39.62 15.97
N ASN A 81 -17.48 39.43 14.92
CA ASN A 81 -17.56 40.20 13.68
C ASN A 81 -17.57 39.27 12.47
N ALA A 82 -18.77 38.88 12.06
CA ALA A 82 -19.03 38.06 10.89
C ALA A 82 -18.37 38.61 9.62
N LEU A 83 -17.99 37.68 8.73
CA LEU A 83 -17.72 37.89 7.31
C LEU A 83 -16.61 38.90 7.01
N GLU A 84 -15.36 38.44 6.89
CA GLU A 84 -14.51 38.88 5.78
C GLU A 84 -13.28 37.99 5.59
N THR A 85 -13.11 37.60 4.33
CA THR A 85 -11.99 36.91 3.68
C THR A 85 -10.63 37.31 4.24
N LYS A 86 -9.85 36.36 4.77
CA LYS A 86 -8.40 36.53 4.90
C LYS A 86 -7.64 35.27 4.49
N GLU A 87 -6.85 35.48 3.43
CA GLU A 87 -5.67 34.75 3.00
C GLU A 87 -4.90 34.20 4.21
N LEU A 88 -4.80 32.88 4.29
CA LEU A 88 -4.19 32.16 5.40
C LEU A 88 -2.84 31.58 4.95
N ASP A 89 -1.81 32.08 5.62
CA ASP A 89 -0.43 31.59 5.61
C ASP A 89 -0.38 30.05 5.62
N GLY A 90 0.31 29.48 4.62
CA GLY A 90 0.15 28.11 4.14
C GLY A 90 0.50 27.01 5.15
N SER A 91 1.11 27.36 6.28
CA SER A 91 1.39 26.41 7.37
C SER A 91 0.22 26.23 8.34
N ASN A 92 -0.57 27.30 8.59
CA ASN A 92 -1.69 27.28 9.53
C ASN A 92 -3.01 26.85 8.90
N LEU A 93 -3.15 27.00 7.58
CA LEU A 93 -4.30 26.51 6.83
C LEU A 93 -4.43 24.97 6.90
N MET A 94 -3.32 24.25 7.02
CA MET A 94 -3.33 22.78 7.11
C MET A 94 -3.89 22.27 8.44
N LEU A 95 -3.59 22.95 9.56
CA LEU A 95 -4.13 22.61 10.88
C LEU A 95 -5.58 23.05 11.05
N LEU A 96 -5.95 24.23 10.54
CA LEU A 96 -7.36 24.67 10.49
C LEU A 96 -8.24 23.76 9.64
N ARG A 97 -7.69 23.13 8.60
CA ARG A 97 -8.40 22.16 7.75
C ARG A 97 -8.62 20.80 8.41
N MET A 98 -7.93 20.49 9.51
CA MET A 98 -8.15 19.27 10.31
C MET A 98 -9.28 19.43 11.33
N ILE A 99 -9.65 20.65 11.68
CA ILE A 99 -10.85 20.92 12.48
C ILE A 99 -12.04 20.91 11.53
N VAL A 100 -12.61 19.72 11.29
CA VAL A 100 -13.86 19.56 10.54
C VAL A 100 -15.00 19.67 11.54
N PRO A 101 -15.78 20.77 11.58
CA PRO A 101 -16.77 20.99 12.64
C PRO A 101 -18.07 20.19 12.46
N ASN A 102 -18.21 19.36 11.42
CA ASN A 102 -19.36 18.47 11.26
C ASN A 102 -18.91 17.15 10.62
N PRO A 103 -19.07 15.98 11.26
CA PRO A 103 -18.91 14.72 10.56
C PRO A 103 -20.04 14.62 9.53
N LEU A 104 -19.72 14.83 8.24
CA LEU A 104 -20.66 14.55 7.16
C LEU A 104 -20.90 13.03 7.12
N THR A 105 -22.03 12.59 7.65
CA THR A 105 -22.43 11.17 7.68
C THR A 105 -23.08 10.78 6.35
N GLY A 106 -22.50 9.84 5.58
CA GLY A 106 -23.16 9.23 4.41
C GLY A 106 -22.23 8.77 3.27
N LEU A 107 -22.83 8.36 2.14
CA LEU A 107 -22.13 8.05 0.87
C LEU A 107 -21.30 9.20 0.25
N PRO A 108 -21.75 10.47 0.25
CA PRO A 108 -20.96 11.57 -0.33
C PRO A 108 -19.63 11.81 0.42
N TYR A 109 -19.51 11.39 1.67
CA TYR A 109 -18.26 11.42 2.43
C TYR A 109 -17.17 10.51 1.85
N TYR A 110 -17.56 9.32 1.37
CA TYR A 110 -16.63 8.38 0.75
C TYR A 110 -16.07 8.91 -0.56
N LEU A 111 -16.90 9.59 -1.37
CA LEU A 111 -16.43 10.23 -2.61
C LEU A 111 -15.47 11.39 -2.32
N GLN A 112 -15.76 12.21 -1.29
CA GLN A 112 -14.84 13.28 -0.88
C GLN A 112 -13.50 12.73 -0.36
N HIS A 113 -13.52 11.64 0.40
CA HIS A 113 -12.31 10.94 0.85
C HIS A 113 -11.53 10.34 -0.31
N PHE A 114 -12.25 9.74 -1.25
CA PHE A 114 -11.67 9.17 -2.46
C PHE A 114 -11.00 10.26 -3.29
N GLU A 115 -11.66 11.39 -3.52
CA GLU A 115 -11.10 12.52 -4.25
C GLU A 115 -9.83 13.05 -3.57
N ALA A 116 -9.86 13.26 -2.25
CA ALA A 116 -8.70 13.71 -1.50
C ALA A 116 -7.52 12.71 -1.56
N MET A 117 -7.81 11.41 -1.44
CA MET A 117 -6.84 10.34 -1.61
C MET A 117 -6.26 10.30 -3.02
N PHE A 118 -7.10 10.51 -4.04
CA PHE A 118 -6.68 10.52 -5.44
C PHE A 118 -5.80 11.72 -5.75
N ILE A 119 -6.17 12.92 -5.32
CA ILE A 119 -5.33 14.12 -5.49
C ILE A 119 -3.96 13.89 -4.84
N LYS A 120 -3.93 13.35 -3.62
CA LYS A 120 -2.68 13.01 -2.93
C LYS A 120 -1.85 11.97 -3.69
N ARG A 121 -2.49 10.92 -4.20
CA ARG A 121 -1.86 9.88 -5.02
C ARG A 121 -1.30 10.46 -6.32
N THR A 122 -2.04 11.36 -6.97
CA THR A 122 -1.65 12.01 -8.23
C THR A 122 -0.48 12.99 -8.03
N ILE A 123 -0.45 13.76 -6.94
CA ILE A 123 0.71 14.62 -6.62
C ILE A 123 1.97 13.78 -6.40
N TYR A 124 1.87 12.67 -5.65
CA TYR A 124 2.99 11.74 -5.47
C TYR A 124 3.44 11.13 -6.80
N PHE A 125 2.48 10.76 -7.65
CA PHE A 125 2.73 10.23 -8.99
C PHE A 125 3.49 11.22 -9.87
N TYR A 126 3.10 12.50 -9.90
CA TYR A 126 3.81 13.54 -10.66
C TYR A 126 5.20 13.82 -10.10
N ARG A 127 5.39 13.80 -8.78
CA ARG A 127 6.70 14.03 -8.17
C ARG A 127 7.69 12.89 -8.42
N ASN A 128 7.20 11.65 -8.46
CA ASN A 128 8.02 10.45 -8.66
C ASN A 128 7.70 9.74 -9.99
N TRP A 129 7.35 10.50 -11.03
CA TRP A 129 6.88 9.96 -12.30
C TRP A 129 7.89 9.05 -13.01
N ILE A 130 9.20 9.26 -12.76
CA ILE A 130 10.29 8.44 -13.31
C ILE A 130 10.23 7.00 -12.79
N VAL A 131 9.95 6.80 -11.50
CA VAL A 131 9.85 5.46 -10.89
C VAL A 131 8.57 4.75 -11.34
N PHE A 132 7.49 5.50 -11.54
CA PHE A 132 6.27 4.96 -12.13
C PHE A 132 6.52 4.51 -13.58
N LEU A 133 7.18 5.35 -14.38
CA LEU A 133 7.43 5.06 -15.78
C LEU A 133 8.38 3.87 -15.96
N SER A 134 9.41 3.74 -15.12
CA SER A 134 10.31 2.58 -15.16
C SER A 134 9.58 1.27 -14.84
N ASN A 135 8.65 1.29 -13.89
CA ASN A 135 7.83 0.13 -13.55
C ASN A 135 6.79 -0.19 -14.64
N LEU A 136 6.31 0.81 -15.38
CA LEU A 136 5.44 0.59 -16.55
C LEU A 136 6.23 0.04 -17.75
N LEU A 137 7.47 0.50 -17.94
CA LEU A 137 8.32 0.11 -19.07
C LEU A 137 8.92 -1.29 -18.90
N ALA A 138 9.31 -1.66 -17.68
CA ALA A 138 9.91 -2.97 -17.37
C ALA A 138 9.13 -4.18 -17.92
N PRO A 139 7.80 -4.33 -17.70
CA PRO A 139 7.04 -5.45 -18.24
C PRO A 139 6.94 -5.42 -19.78
N ILE A 140 6.90 -4.23 -20.39
CA ILE A 140 6.87 -4.09 -21.85
C ILE A 140 8.20 -4.58 -22.44
N VAL A 141 9.32 -4.14 -21.87
CA VAL A 141 10.66 -4.59 -22.29
C VAL A 141 10.83 -6.09 -22.07
N TYR A 142 10.37 -6.61 -20.92
CA TYR A 142 10.42 -8.03 -20.62
C TYR A 142 9.61 -8.88 -21.62
N MET A 143 8.39 -8.44 -21.97
CA MET A 143 7.59 -9.12 -22.99
C MET A 143 8.23 -9.05 -24.36
N ALA A 144 8.74 -7.89 -24.77
CA ALA A 144 9.43 -7.73 -26.05
C ALA A 144 10.69 -8.62 -26.12
N MET A 145 11.47 -8.68 -25.05
CA MET A 145 12.63 -9.57 -24.91
C MET A 145 12.22 -11.04 -25.03
N THR A 146 11.13 -11.44 -24.39
CA THR A 146 10.62 -12.82 -24.44
C THR A 146 10.20 -13.22 -25.86
N VAL A 147 9.50 -12.32 -26.57
CA VAL A 147 9.10 -12.56 -27.98
C VAL A 147 10.34 -12.69 -28.87
N ARG A 148 11.32 -11.79 -28.75
CA ARG A 148 12.58 -11.89 -29.50
C ARG A 148 13.34 -13.17 -29.20
N LEU A 149 13.34 -13.62 -27.95
CA LEU A 149 13.96 -14.88 -27.57
C LEU A 149 13.22 -16.09 -28.18
N SER A 150 11.89 -16.03 -28.26
CA SER A 150 11.08 -17.08 -28.89
C SER A 150 11.27 -17.20 -30.40
N GLU A 151 11.66 -16.11 -31.08
CA GLU A 151 12.04 -16.15 -32.51
C GLU A 151 13.38 -16.87 -32.74
N LEU A 152 14.27 -16.88 -31.73
CA LEU A 152 15.58 -17.54 -31.80
C LEU A 152 15.52 -19.02 -31.41
N THR A 153 14.53 -19.42 -30.62
CA THR A 153 14.26 -20.84 -30.43
C THR A 153 13.73 -21.40 -31.75
N PRO A 154 14.42 -22.37 -32.39
CA PRO A 154 13.94 -22.94 -33.64
C PRO A 154 12.55 -23.49 -33.37
N ASN A 155 11.55 -22.85 -33.98
CA ASN A 155 10.19 -23.34 -33.95
C ASN A 155 10.27 -24.77 -34.49
N ALA A 156 9.68 -25.74 -33.76
CA ALA A 156 9.75 -27.14 -34.11
C ALA A 156 9.36 -27.28 -35.59
N SER A 157 10.35 -27.53 -36.45
CA SER A 157 10.13 -27.64 -37.89
C SER A 157 8.99 -28.63 -38.09
N ASP A 158 7.98 -28.24 -38.85
CA ASP A 158 6.90 -29.15 -39.23
C ASP A 158 7.56 -30.43 -39.73
N GLN A 159 7.33 -31.54 -39.02
CA GLN A 159 7.85 -32.82 -39.46
C GLN A 159 7.21 -33.06 -40.83
N PRO A 160 8.01 -33.30 -41.89
CA PRO A 160 7.44 -33.58 -43.19
C PRO A 160 6.48 -34.75 -43.00
N VAL A 161 5.26 -34.62 -43.56
CA VAL A 161 4.22 -35.65 -43.47
C VAL A 161 4.84 -37.01 -43.73
N LEU A 162 4.91 -37.81 -42.66
CA LEU A 162 5.53 -39.13 -42.69
C LEU A 162 4.65 -40.01 -43.57
N LYS A 163 5.02 -40.13 -44.84
CA LYS A 163 4.40 -41.10 -45.75
C LYS A 163 4.75 -42.48 -45.18
N ILE A 164 3.74 -43.15 -44.63
CA ILE A 164 3.85 -44.54 -44.23
C ILE A 164 3.96 -45.32 -45.53
N ASP A 165 5.19 -45.61 -45.94
CA ASP A 165 5.48 -46.43 -47.09
C ASP A 165 5.96 -47.81 -46.61
N PHE A 166 5.37 -48.86 -47.18
CA PHE A 166 5.73 -50.24 -46.89
C PHE A 166 6.98 -50.69 -47.64
N SER A 167 7.57 -49.83 -48.48
CA SER A 167 8.81 -50.07 -49.22
C SER A 167 10.00 -50.48 -48.34
N LEU A 168 9.99 -50.14 -47.03
CA LEU A 168 11.03 -50.59 -46.09
C LEU A 168 10.91 -52.09 -45.73
N PHE A 169 9.74 -52.70 -45.96
CA PHE A 169 9.44 -54.10 -45.66
C PHE A 169 9.32 -54.97 -46.92
N ASP A 170 9.49 -54.38 -48.11
CA ASP A 170 9.36 -55.05 -49.42
C ASP A 170 10.58 -55.92 -49.79
N GLY A 171 11.55 -56.05 -48.88
CA GLY A 171 12.81 -56.78 -49.10
C GLY A 171 12.82 -58.23 -48.63
N LEU A 172 11.70 -58.79 -48.19
CA LEU A 172 11.61 -60.19 -47.77
C LEU A 172 10.52 -60.89 -48.55
N ASP A 173 10.96 -61.75 -49.47
CA ASP A 173 10.21 -62.72 -50.27
C ASP A 173 9.56 -63.79 -49.37
N GLY A 174 8.71 -63.35 -48.46
CA GLY A 174 8.05 -64.17 -47.45
C GLY A 174 6.68 -63.61 -47.14
N ASP A 175 5.68 -64.49 -47.24
CA ASP A 175 4.26 -64.17 -47.03
C ASP A 175 4.05 -63.42 -45.69
N ALA A 176 3.87 -62.10 -45.79
CA ALA A 176 3.52 -61.29 -44.63
C ALA A 176 2.04 -61.50 -44.31
N PHE A 177 1.76 -62.32 -43.28
CA PHE A 177 0.39 -62.53 -42.80
C PHE A 177 -0.10 -61.30 -42.01
N ILE A 178 -1.08 -60.60 -42.57
CA ILE A 178 -1.75 -59.48 -41.92
C ILE A 178 -2.84 -60.01 -40.99
N LEU A 179 -2.65 -59.91 -39.67
CA LEU A 179 -3.72 -60.13 -38.70
C LEU A 179 -4.54 -58.86 -38.52
N VAL A 180 -5.54 -58.65 -39.38
CA VAL A 180 -6.52 -57.58 -39.21
C VAL A 180 -7.59 -58.03 -38.22
N SER A 181 -7.46 -57.65 -36.95
CA SER A 181 -8.59 -57.69 -36.02
C SER A 181 -9.31 -56.34 -36.07
N ASN A 182 -10.33 -56.26 -36.94
CA ASN A 182 -11.18 -55.09 -37.03
C ASN A 182 -12.31 -55.21 -36.00
N ARG A 183 -12.25 -54.43 -34.91
CA ARG A 183 -13.35 -54.32 -33.92
C ARG A 183 -14.37 -53.22 -34.23
N THR A 184 -14.20 -52.48 -35.32
CA THR A 184 -15.10 -51.39 -35.72
C THR A 184 -15.21 -51.38 -37.24
N GLY A 185 -15.97 -52.32 -37.78
CA GLY A 185 -16.23 -52.40 -39.21
C GLY A 185 -17.03 -51.22 -39.72
N LEU A 186 -16.48 -50.53 -40.73
CA LEU A 186 -17.25 -49.98 -41.84
C LEU A 186 -16.46 -50.29 -43.12
N GLN A 187 -17.13 -50.97 -44.04
CA GLN A 187 -16.62 -51.40 -45.33
C GLN A 187 -16.15 -50.19 -46.15
N ILE A 188 -14.89 -50.17 -46.57
CA ILE A 188 -14.47 -49.39 -47.73
C ILE A 188 -14.35 -50.39 -48.87
N LYS A 189 -15.38 -50.42 -49.72
CA LYS A 189 -15.27 -50.90 -51.09
C LYS A 189 -14.67 -49.75 -51.88
N ASP A 190 -13.39 -49.82 -52.22
CA ASP A 190 -12.87 -49.09 -53.36
C ASP A 190 -12.14 -50.09 -54.25
N GLU A 191 -12.86 -50.42 -55.31
CA GLU A 191 -12.44 -51.18 -56.48
C GLU A 191 -11.45 -50.29 -57.25
N LEU A 192 -10.16 -50.52 -57.04
CA LEU A 192 -9.09 -49.91 -57.83
C LEU A 192 -8.43 -51.02 -58.64
N ASP A 193 -8.94 -51.17 -59.85
CA ASP A 193 -8.46 -52.03 -60.92
C ASP A 193 -7.03 -51.62 -61.31
N ILE A 194 -6.10 -52.57 -61.22
CA ILE A 194 -4.67 -52.36 -61.48
C ILE A 194 -4.25 -52.96 -62.84
N SER A 195 -5.21 -53.16 -63.76
CA SER A 195 -4.94 -53.78 -65.06
C SER A 195 -4.43 -52.83 -66.17
N GLU A 196 -4.29 -51.53 -65.94
CA GLU A 196 -4.08 -50.57 -67.06
C GLU A 196 -2.68 -49.93 -67.17
N TYR A 197 -1.68 -50.32 -66.36
CA TYR A 197 -0.35 -49.70 -66.40
C TYR A 197 0.79 -50.58 -66.91
N ASP A 198 0.52 -51.79 -67.41
CA ASP A 198 1.57 -52.76 -67.79
C ASP A 198 1.74 -52.99 -69.30
N LEU A 199 1.34 -52.06 -70.18
CA LEU A 199 1.39 -52.28 -71.64
C LEU A 199 1.90 -51.11 -72.52
N LEU A 200 2.64 -50.14 -71.98
CA LEU A 200 3.31 -49.11 -72.80
C LEU A 200 4.81 -48.92 -72.53
N MET A 201 5.47 -49.93 -71.98
CA MET A 201 6.94 -50.04 -71.98
C MET A 201 7.36 -51.47 -72.32
N LEU A 202 7.04 -51.90 -73.56
CA LEU A 202 7.86 -52.78 -74.43
C LEU A 202 7.13 -53.08 -75.74
#